data_AF-A0A2V7KFB5-F1
#
_entry.id   AF-A0A2V7KFB5-F1
#
_cell.length_a   1.000
_cell.length_b   1.000
_cell.length_c   1.000
_cell.angle_alpha   90.00
_cell.angle_beta   90.00
_cell.angle_gamma   90.00
#
_symmetry.space_group_name_H-M   'P 1'
#
loop_
_entity.id
_entity.type
_entity.pdbx_description
1 polymer ?
#
loop_
_entity_poly.entity_id
_entity_poly.type
_entity_poly.pdbx_seq_one_letter_code
_entity_poly.pdbx_strand_id
1 'polypeptide(L)'
;MSNPAPLKTAIRSYRDLRVWQQSMDLAETIYQATKTFPDIERYGLISQLRRAAVSVASNIAEGHARSLGDYVRHLVVSSGSLAEMETQLNLSQRLGILSTT
;
A
#
# COMPACT_ATOMS: atom_id res chain seq x y z
N MET A 1 35.65 -8.80 12.92
CA MET A 1 35.23 -7.43 13.29
C MET A 1 33.76 -7.32 12.97
N SER A 2 32.88 -7.47 13.97
CA SER A 2 31.43 -7.47 13.78
C SER A 2 30.95 -6.04 13.55
N ASN A 3 30.34 -5.77 12.39
CA ASN A 3 29.67 -4.51 12.12
C ASN A 3 28.47 -4.39 13.09
N PRO A 4 28.37 -3.36 13.95
CA PRO A 4 27.21 -3.20 14.80
C PRO A 4 25.97 -3.02 13.91
N ALA A 5 24.88 -3.74 14.24
CA ALA A 5 23.60 -3.55 13.60
C ALA A 5 23.25 -2.05 13.56
N PRO A 6 22.73 -1.52 12.44
CA PRO A 6 22.43 -0.10 12.35
C PRO A 6 21.51 0.30 13.51
N LEU A 7 21.91 1.35 14.23
CA LEU A 7 21.15 1.93 15.33
C LEU A 7 19.70 2.13 14.88
N LYS A 8 18.73 1.66 15.67
CA LYS A 8 17.30 1.96 15.45
C LYS A 8 17.15 3.48 15.35
N THR A 9 16.99 3.99 14.14
CA THR A 9 16.78 5.41 13.89
C THR A 9 15.56 5.86 14.71
N ALA A 10 15.71 6.91 15.51
CA ALA A 10 14.59 7.47 16.24
C ALA A 10 13.51 7.91 15.24
N ILE A 11 12.30 7.40 15.40
CA ILE A 11 11.16 7.77 14.55
C ILE A 11 10.77 9.21 14.90
N ARG A 12 10.95 10.12 13.95
CA ARG A 12 10.58 11.55 14.06
C ARG A 12 9.44 11.90 13.11
N SER A 13 9.26 11.12 12.06
CA SER A 13 8.21 11.27 11.06
C SER A 13 7.65 9.91 10.66
N TYR A 14 6.43 9.88 10.14
CA TYR A 14 5.89 8.68 9.49
C TYR A 14 6.80 8.18 8.34
N ARG A 15 7.61 9.07 7.75
CA ARG A 15 8.60 8.71 6.71
C ARG A 15 9.71 7.80 7.21
N ASP A 16 9.96 7.78 8.52
CA ASP A 16 10.94 6.88 9.15
C ASP A 16 10.35 5.48 9.37
N LEU A 17 9.03 5.31 9.23
CA LEU A 17 8.37 4.03 9.35
C LEU A 17 8.65 3.18 8.11
N ARG A 18 9.31 2.04 8.30
CA ARG A 18 9.51 1.04 7.24
C ARG A 18 8.20 0.62 6.57
N VAL A 19 7.12 0.45 7.34
CA VAL A 19 5.81 0.09 6.79
C VAL A 19 5.24 1.17 5.87
N TRP A 20 5.49 2.45 6.15
CA TRP A 20 5.08 3.54 5.26
C TRP A 20 5.89 3.53 3.97
N GLN A 21 7.22 3.35 4.05
CA GLN A 21 8.11 3.24 2.88
C GLN A 21 7.66 2.09 1.98
N GLN A 22 7.45 0.90 2.54
CA GLN A 22 6.96 -0.26 1.80
C GLN A 22 5.57 -0.04 1.20
N SER A 23 4.71 0.74 1.86
CA SER A 23 3.39 1.09 1.30
C SER A 23 3.49 2.05 0.12
N MET A 24 4.49 2.94 0.10
CA MET A 24 4.79 3.79 -1.05
C MET A 24 5.30 2.96 -2.24
N ASP A 25 6.24 2.04 -2.00
CA ASP A 25 6.76 1.12 -3.02
C ASP A 25 5.65 0.24 -3.60
N LEU A 26 4.73 -0.21 -2.75
CA LEU A 26 3.54 -0.96 -3.16
C LEU A 26 2.62 -0.12 -4.05
N ALA A 27 2.35 1.13 -3.68
CA ALA A 27 1.56 2.03 -4.52
C ALA A 27 2.21 2.25 -5.89
N GLU A 28 3.51 2.49 -5.95
CA GLU A 28 4.24 2.60 -7.23
C GLU A 28 4.09 1.32 -8.06
N THR A 29 4.31 0.15 -7.44
CA THR A 29 4.18 -1.16 -8.10
C THR A 29 2.80 -1.35 -8.72
N ILE A 30 1.73 -0.99 -8.00
CA ILE A 30 0.35 -1.09 -8.50
C ILE A 30 0.11 -0.12 -9.66
N TYR A 31 0.65 1.10 -9.59
CA TYR A 31 0.57 2.04 -10.71
C TYR A 31 1.28 1.49 -11.95
N GLN A 32 2.44 0.85 -11.80
CA GLN A 32 3.16 0.23 -12.92
C GLN A 32 2.40 -0.99 -13.47
N ALA A 33 1.96 -1.91 -12.61
CA ALA A 33 1.24 -3.12 -13.02
C ALA A 33 -0.06 -2.80 -13.75
N THR A 34 -0.79 -1.77 -13.32
CA THR A 34 -2.06 -1.36 -13.95
C THR A 34 -1.89 -0.59 -15.25
N LYS A 35 -0.65 -0.27 -15.71
CA LYS A 35 -0.43 0.36 -17.03
C LYS A 35 -0.75 -0.58 -18.19
N THR A 36 -0.65 -1.88 -17.98
CA THR A 36 -0.91 -2.89 -19.02
C THR A 36 -2.36 -3.40 -18.99
N PHE A 37 -3.18 -2.90 -18.07
CA PHE A 37 -4.59 -3.30 -17.98
C PHE A 37 -5.40 -2.69 -19.15
N PRO A 38 -6.46 -3.35 -19.63
CA PRO A 38 -7.33 -2.80 -20.66
C PRO A 38 -7.95 -1.46 -20.26
N ASP A 39 -8.08 -0.53 -21.22
CA ASP A 39 -8.64 0.81 -20.97
C ASP A 39 -10.09 0.78 -20.45
N ILE A 40 -10.86 -0.26 -20.75
CA ILE A 40 -12.23 -0.43 -20.24
C ILE A 40 -12.27 -0.54 -18.70
N GLU A 41 -11.18 -0.98 -18.08
CA GLU A 41 -11.02 -1.09 -16.62
C GLU A 41 -10.53 0.21 -15.97
N ARG A 42 -10.36 1.30 -16.74
CA ARG A 42 -9.87 2.60 -16.23
C ARG A 42 -10.64 3.09 -15.02
N TYR A 43 -11.97 3.04 -15.08
CA TYR A 43 -12.86 3.41 -13.97
C TYR A 43 -13.30 2.20 -13.13
N GLY A 44 -12.93 0.98 -13.55
CA GLY A 44 -13.11 -0.27 -12.83
C GLY A 44 -11.88 -0.61 -11.99
N LEU A 45 -11.27 -1.77 -12.28
CA LEU A 45 -10.14 -2.34 -11.52
C LEU A 45 -8.95 -1.39 -11.40
N ILE A 46 -8.61 -0.64 -12.45
CA ILE A 46 -7.45 0.28 -12.42
C ILE A 46 -7.64 1.36 -11.35
N SER A 47 -8.80 2.01 -11.32
CA SER A 47 -9.07 3.08 -10.35
C SER A 47 -9.18 2.57 -8.92
N GLN A 48 -9.77 1.38 -8.73
CA GLN A 48 -9.95 0.79 -7.40
C GLN A 48 -8.61 0.35 -6.81
N LEU A 49 -7.80 -0.40 -7.58
CA LEU A 49 -6.47 -0.84 -7.15
C LEU A 49 -5.56 0.33 -6.77
N ARG A 50 -5.51 1.38 -7.61
CA ARG A 50 -4.68 2.56 -7.35
C ARG A 50 -5.13 3.31 -6.09
N ARG A 51 -6.44 3.48 -5.89
CA ARG A 51 -6.98 4.13 -4.67
C ARG A 51 -6.70 3.30 -3.42
N ALA A 52 -6.91 1.99 -3.48
CA ALA A 52 -6.62 1.09 -2.37
C ALA A 52 -5.14 1.14 -1.99
N ALA A 53 -4.23 1.08 -2.97
CA ALA A 53 -2.79 1.15 -2.71
C ALA A 53 -2.36 2.49 -2.08
N VAL A 54 -2.83 3.63 -2.60
CA VAL A 54 -2.56 4.96 -2.04
C VAL A 54 -3.15 5.11 -0.63
N SER A 55 -4.31 4.50 -0.38
CA SER A 55 -4.99 4.54 0.92
C SER A 55 -4.15 3.93 2.04
N VAL A 56 -3.37 2.87 1.75
CA VAL A 56 -2.48 2.23 2.76
C VAL A 56 -1.47 3.22 3.31
N ALA A 57 -0.67 3.84 2.44
CA ALA A 57 0.35 4.82 2.87
C ALA A 57 -0.27 6.07 3.48
N SER A 58 -1.40 6.54 2.93
CA SER A 58 -2.12 7.72 3.42
C SER A 58 -2.62 7.53 4.85
N ASN A 59 -3.25 6.39 5.15
CA ASN A 59 -3.77 6.12 6.48
C ASN A 59 -2.66 5.91 7.51
N ILE A 60 -1.53 5.27 7.14
CA ILE A 60 -0.37 5.18 8.04
C ILE A 60 0.15 6.58 8.40
N ALA A 61 0.29 7.46 7.41
CA ALA A 61 0.78 8.82 7.62
C ALA A 61 -0.19 9.67 8.44
N GLU A 62 -1.48 9.61 8.12
CA GLU A 62 -2.52 10.35 8.85
C GLU A 62 -2.62 9.88 10.29
N GLY A 63 -2.69 8.57 10.52
CA GLY A 63 -2.79 7.99 11.85
C GLY A 63 -1.58 8.30 12.74
N HIS A 64 -0.36 8.30 12.18
CA HIS A 64 0.86 8.67 12.91
C HIS A 64 0.82 10.11 13.46
N ALA A 65 0.02 11.00 12.86
CA ALA A 65 -0.16 12.38 13.33
C ALA A 65 -1.25 12.53 14.42
N ARG A 66 -1.85 11.43 14.90
CA ARG A 66 -2.99 11.42 15.83
C ARG A 66 -2.67 10.72 17.15
N SER A 67 -3.68 10.58 18.01
CA SER A 67 -3.60 9.81 19.25
C SER A 67 -3.32 8.33 18.95
N LEU A 68 -2.82 7.57 19.94
CA LEU A 68 -2.57 6.13 19.76
C LEU A 68 -3.86 5.36 19.35
N GLY A 69 -5.00 5.72 19.94
CA GLY A 69 -6.29 5.10 19.61
C GLY A 69 -6.70 5.35 18.16
N ASP A 70 -6.54 6.58 17.68
CA ASP A 70 -6.82 6.92 16.27
C ASP A 70 -5.80 6.31 15.33
N TYR A 71 -4.52 6.26 15.73
CA TYR A 71 -3.48 5.62 14.94
C TYR A 71 -3.83 4.15 14.69
N VAL A 72 -4.24 3.40 15.72
CA VAL A 72 -4.69 2.02 15.57
C VAL A 72 -5.88 1.91 14.61
N ARG A 73 -6.86 2.83 14.68
CA ARG A 73 -8.00 2.84 13.74
C ARG A 73 -7.55 3.04 12.29
N HIS A 74 -6.65 3.98 12.04
CA HIS A 74 -6.09 4.19 10.70
C HIS A 74 -5.28 2.99 10.20
N LEU A 75 -4.56 2.29 11.08
CA LEU A 75 -3.87 1.05 10.71
C LEU A 75 -4.88 -0.05 10.32
N VAL A 76 -6.01 -0.16 11.00
CA VAL A 76 -7.10 -1.08 10.62
C VAL A 76 -7.64 -0.75 9.23
N VAL A 77 -7.86 0.54 8.93
CA VAL A 77 -8.27 0.98 7.58
C VAL A 77 -7.20 0.63 6.53
N SER A 78 -5.92 0.85 6.85
CA SER A 78 -4.80 0.49 5.97
C SER A 78 -4.81 -1.00 5.65
N SER A 79 -5.01 -1.86 6.66
CA SER A 79 -5.14 -3.32 6.47
C SER A 79 -6.37 -3.68 5.64
N GLY A 80 -7.50 -3.00 5.81
CA GLY A 80 -8.69 -3.18 4.99
C GLY A 80 -8.44 -2.86 3.52
N SER A 81 -7.78 -1.74 3.23
CA SER A 81 -7.39 -1.37 1.86
C SER A 81 -6.42 -2.38 1.23
N LEU A 82 -5.51 -2.97 2.02
CA LEU A 82 -4.62 -4.03 1.53
C LEU A 82 -5.39 -5.30 1.13
N ALA A 83 -6.34 -5.73 1.97
CA ALA A 83 -7.17 -6.91 1.68
C ALA A 83 -8.09 -6.70 0.46
N GLU A 84 -8.64 -5.49 0.30
CA GLU A 84 -9.41 -5.11 -0.89
C GLU A 84 -8.55 -5.20 -2.16
N MET A 85 -7.34 -4.65 -2.11
CA MET A 85 -6.39 -4.69 -3.22
C MET A 85 -5.99 -6.12 -3.59
N GLU A 86 -5.67 -6.96 -2.60
CA GLU A 86 -5.37 -8.38 -2.82
C GLU A 86 -6.55 -9.10 -3.49
N THR A 87 -7.78 -8.81 -3.07
CA THR A 87 -9.00 -9.35 -3.68
C THR A 87 -9.12 -8.93 -5.15
N GLN A 88 -8.88 -7.65 -5.46
CA GLN A 88 -8.95 -7.13 -6.82
C GLN A 88 -7.83 -7.64 -7.73
N LEU A 89 -6.62 -7.88 -7.19
CA LEU A 89 -5.52 -8.51 -7.92
C LEU A 89 -5.85 -9.96 -8.27
N ASN A 90 -6.38 -10.72 -7.31
CA ASN A 90 -6.87 -12.09 -7.56
C ASN A 90 -7.97 -12.11 -8.63
N LEU A 91 -8.92 -11.16 -8.58
CA LEU A 91 -9.94 -11.03 -9.63
C LEU A 91 -9.33 -10.71 -10.99
N SER A 92 -8.35 -9.79 -11.04
CA SER A 92 -7.64 -9.42 -12.27
C SER A 92 -6.93 -10.62 -12.90
N GLN A 93 -6.35 -11.51 -12.09
CA GLN A 93 -5.77 -12.77 -12.58
C GLN A 93 -6.83 -13.72 -13.14
N ARG A 94 -7.97 -13.89 -12.45
CA ARG A 94 -9.07 -14.76 -12.91
C ARG A 94 -9.70 -14.27 -14.21
N LEU A 95 -9.68 -12.97 -14.46
CA LEU A 95 -10.13 -12.35 -15.71
C LEU A 95 -9.06 -12.39 -16.82
N GLY A 96 -7.86 -12.91 -16.54
CA GLY A 96 -6.75 -12.95 -17.50
C GLY A 96 -6.13 -11.58 -17.80
N ILE A 97 -6.43 -10.56 -16.99
CA ILE A 97 -5.91 -9.19 -17.14
C ILE A 97 -4.48 -9.08 -16.60
N LEU A 98 -4.22 -9.76 -15.49
CA LEU A 98 -2.92 -9.79 -14.83
C LEU A 98 -2.31 -11.19 -14.95
N SER A 99 -1.12 -11.29 -15.53
CA SER A 99 -0.38 -12.55 -15.59
C SER A 99 0.36 -12.81 -14.29
N THR A 100 0.31 -14.05 -13.79
CA THR A 100 1.22 -14.51 -12.72
C THR A 100 2.58 -14.74 -13.35
N THR A 101 3.63 -14.09 -12.81
CA THR A 101 5.02 -14.42 -13.13
C THR A 101 5.45 -15.63 -12.31
#